data_AF-A0A354I9G2-F1
#
_entry.id   AF-A0A354I9G2-F1
#
_cell.length_a   1.000
_cell.length_b   1.000
_cell.length_c   1.000
_cell.angle_alpha   90.00
_cell.angle_beta   90.00
_cell.angle_gamma   90.00
#
_symmetry.space_group_name_H-M   'P 1'
#
loop_
_entity.id
_entity.type
_entity.pdbx_description
1 polymer ?
#
loop_
_entity_poly.entity_id
_entity_poly.type
_entity_poly.pdbx_seq_one_letter_code
_entity_poly.pdbx_strand_id
1 'polypeptide(L)'
;MNSKTLGMLAVIILYLIMMVVIGIYYSRKNKDVSDFYLGNRKLGPLVTAMSAEASDMSSWLLMGLPGVAYLSGVADAGWTAIGLGIGTYVNWLIV
;
A
#
# COMPACT_ATOMS: atom_id res chain seq x y z
N MET A 1 -4.76 8.19 -30.57
CA MET A 1 -4.96 7.69 -29.19
C MET A 1 -6.44 7.78 -28.87
N ASN A 2 -7.06 6.71 -28.37
CA ASN A 2 -8.49 6.72 -28.03
C ASN A 2 -8.74 7.60 -26.80
N SER A 3 -9.88 8.29 -26.71
CA SER A 3 -10.20 9.21 -25.61
C SER A 3 -10.12 8.54 -24.23
N LYS A 4 -10.47 7.25 -24.16
CA LYS A 4 -10.33 6.44 -22.94
C LYS A 4 -8.88 6.26 -22.51
N THR A 5 -7.98 5.97 -23.44
CA THR A 5 -6.54 5.81 -23.17
C THR A 5 -5.91 7.13 -22.72
N LEU A 6 -6.30 8.24 -23.35
CA LEU A 6 -5.86 9.58 -22.94
C LEU A 6 -6.30 9.90 -21.50
N GLY A 7 -7.54 9.58 -21.15
CA GLY A 7 -8.06 9.75 -19.79
C GLY A 7 -7.31 8.92 -18.75
N MET A 8 -7.02 7.64 -19.03
CA MET A 8 -6.24 6.79 -18.12
C MET A 8 -4.83 7.34 -17.87
N LEU A 9 -4.13 7.73 -18.94
CA LEU A 9 -2.78 8.30 -18.81
C LEU A 9 -2.80 9.61 -18.02
N ALA A 10 -3.80 10.47 -18.24
CA ALA A 10 -3.95 11.71 -17.47
C ALA A 10 -4.10 11.45 -15.97
N VAL A 11 -4.92 10.48 -15.57
CA VAL A 11 -5.11 10.12 -14.16
C VAL A 11 -3.83 9.57 -13.53
N ILE A 12 -3.11 8.69 -14.23
CA ILE A 12 -1.84 8.12 -13.74
C ILE A 12 -0.80 9.21 -13.54
N ILE A 13 -0.62 10.08 -14.53
CA ILE A 13 0.34 11.18 -14.47
C ILE A 13 -0.01 12.12 -13.30
N LEU A 14 -1.28 12.47 -13.16
CA LEU A 14 -1.74 13.32 -12.06
C LEU A 14 -1.45 12.69 -10.70
N TYR A 15 -1.74 11.40 -10.53
CA TYR A 15 -1.46 10.65 -9.30
C TYR A 15 0.04 10.67 -8.95
N LEU A 16 0.92 10.40 -9.93
CA LEU A 16 2.37 10.41 -9.73
C LEU A 16 2.87 11.79 -9.33
N ILE A 17 2.39 12.85 -9.99
CA ILE A 17 2.74 14.23 -9.65
C ILE A 17 2.30 14.55 -8.21
N MET A 18 1.07 14.18 -7.83
CA MET A 18 0.58 14.38 -6.46
C MET A 18 1.46 13.68 -5.43
N MET A 19 1.86 12.42 -5.67
CA MET A 19 2.74 11.68 -4.76
C MET A 19 4.10 12.38 -4.58
N VAL A 20 4.71 12.86 -5.68
CA VAL A 20 5.98 13.61 -5.61
C VAL A 20 5.82 14.93 -4.86
N VAL A 21 4.74 15.67 -5.11
CA VAL A 21 4.46 16.95 -4.43
C VAL A 21 4.29 16.73 -2.92
N ILE A 22 3.56 15.69 -2.52
CA ILE A 22 3.40 15.32 -1.10
C ILE A 22 4.77 14.99 -0.49
N GLY A 23 5.59 14.18 -1.17
CA GLY A 23 6.93 13.84 -0.71
C GLY A 23 7.83 15.06 -0.51
N ILE A 24 7.86 15.99 -1.46
CA ILE A 24 8.65 17.24 -1.35
C ILE A 24 8.12 18.12 -0.21
N TYR A 25 6.80 18.25 -0.08
CA TYR A 25 6.19 19.09 0.95
C TYR A 25 6.54 18.61 2.37
N TYR A 26 6.46 17.30 2.61
CA TYR A 26 6.80 16.73 3.92
C TYR A 26 8.30 16.58 4.15
N SER A 27 9.11 16.38 3.10
CA SER A 27 10.57 16.40 3.21
C SER A 27 11.09 17.71 3.78
N ARG A 28 10.51 18.85 3.38
CA ARG A 28 10.85 20.18 3.93
C ARG A 28 10.46 20.38 5.40
N LYS A 29 9.64 19.51 5.97
CA LYS A 29 9.22 19.58 7.39
C LYS A 29 10.09 18.72 8.31
N ASN A 30 10.90 17.82 7.77
CA ASN A 30 11.79 16.97 8.55
C ASN A 30 13.05 17.77 8.90
N LYS A 31 13.28 18.02 10.20
CA LYS A 31 14.44 18.80 10.67
C LYS A 31 15.55 17.90 11.24
N ASP A 32 15.16 16.81 11.88
CA ASP A 32 16.08 15.87 12.54
C ASP A 32 15.78 14.41 12.16
N VAL A 33 16.73 13.52 12.48
CA VAL A 33 16.63 12.08 12.19
C VAL A 33 15.43 11.43 12.88
N SER A 34 15.08 11.89 14.08
CA SER A 34 13.90 11.44 14.83
C SER A 34 12.60 11.81 14.12
N ASP A 35 12.51 12.99 13.52
CA ASP A 35 11.34 13.41 12.73
C ASP A 35 11.18 12.53 11.50
N PHE A 36 12.30 12.16 10.85
CA PHE A 36 12.29 11.29 9.68
C PHE A 36 11.85 9.86 9.99
N TYR A 37 12.39 9.24 11.05
CA TYR A 37 12.10 7.84 11.39
C TYR A 37 10.81 7.66 12.19
N LEU A 38 10.48 8.58 13.10
CA LEU A 38 9.35 8.42 14.01
C LEU A 38 8.16 9.31 13.67
N GLY A 39 8.26 10.20 12.67
CA GLY A 39 7.21 11.17 12.35
C GLY A 39 6.84 12.04 13.56
N ASN A 40 7.82 12.31 14.43
CA ASN A 40 7.64 12.99 15.72
C ASN A 40 6.63 12.29 16.67
N ARG A 41 6.38 10.98 16.47
CA ARG A 41 5.37 10.17 17.18
C ARG A 41 3.94 10.74 17.11
N LYS A 42 3.64 11.53 16.08
CA LYS A 42 2.33 12.16 15.88
C LYS A 42 1.39 11.34 14.99
N LEU A 43 1.90 10.27 14.38
CA LEU A 43 1.09 9.39 13.55
C LEU A 43 0.18 8.55 14.44
N GLY A 44 -1.14 8.70 14.26
CA GLY A 44 -2.13 7.93 15.00
C GLY A 44 -2.10 6.44 14.64
N PRO A 45 -2.71 5.57 15.46
CA PRO A 45 -2.75 4.13 15.23
C PRO A 45 -3.29 3.73 13.86
N LEU A 46 -4.36 4.41 13.39
CA LEU A 46 -4.99 4.11 12.11
C LEU A 46 -4.07 4.41 10.92
N VAL A 47 -3.42 5.58 10.90
CA VAL A 47 -2.51 5.96 9.80
C VAL A 47 -1.29 5.04 9.78
N THR A 48 -0.80 4.66 10.96
CA THR A 48 0.31 3.72 11.10
C THR A 48 -0.07 2.33 10.58
N ALA A 49 -1.26 1.83 10.94
CA ALA A 49 -1.77 0.55 10.45
C ALA A 49 -1.95 0.54 8.93
N MET A 50 -2.56 1.60 8.37
CA MET A 50 -2.72 1.73 6.92
C MET A 50 -1.37 1.81 6.19
N SER A 51 -0.37 2.46 6.78
CA SER A 51 0.98 2.55 6.19
C SER A 51 1.72 1.21 6.21
N ALA A 52 1.56 0.43 7.29
CA ALA A 52 2.12 -0.91 7.40
C ALA A 52 1.48 -1.84 6.37
N GLU A 53 0.15 -1.89 6.34
CA GLU A 53 -0.60 -2.70 5.36
C GLU A 53 -0.34 -2.26 3.93
N ALA A 54 -0.24 -0.96 3.62
CA ALA A 54 0.11 -0.51 2.27
C ALA A 54 1.52 -0.95 1.83
N SER A 55 2.42 -1.15 2.79
CA SER A 55 3.79 -1.62 2.53
C SER A 55 3.82 -3.14 2.31
N ASP A 56 3.04 -3.89 3.09
CA ASP A 56 2.87 -5.34 2.94
C ASP A 56 2.07 -5.70 1.67
N MET A 57 1.02 -4.92 1.39
CA MET A 57 0.16 -5.02 0.21
C MET A 57 0.82 -4.35 -1.00
N SER A 58 1.94 -4.92 -1.44
CA SER A 58 2.55 -4.59 -2.73
C SER A 58 1.66 -5.06 -3.91
N SER A 59 2.15 -4.92 -5.14
CA SER A 59 1.54 -5.45 -6.37
C SER A 59 1.13 -6.94 -6.29
N TRP A 60 1.61 -7.68 -5.28
CA TRP A 60 1.22 -9.04 -4.96
C TRP A 60 -0.30 -9.23 -4.74
N LEU A 61 -1.00 -8.38 -4.01
CA LEU A 61 -2.45 -8.58 -3.84
C LEU A 61 -3.23 -8.21 -5.11
N LEU A 62 -2.75 -7.22 -5.86
CA LEU A 62 -3.43 -6.78 -7.08
C LEU A 62 -3.36 -7.82 -8.20
N MET A 63 -2.22 -8.51 -8.35
CA MET A 63 -1.99 -9.46 -9.45
C MET A 63 -1.72 -10.89 -9.00
N GLY A 64 -1.12 -11.08 -7.83
CA GLY A 64 -0.79 -12.40 -7.28
C GLY A 64 -2.03 -13.18 -6.83
N LEU A 65 -2.92 -12.59 -6.02
CA LEU A 65 -4.12 -13.30 -5.56
C LEU A 65 -5.05 -13.71 -6.72
N PRO A 66 -5.36 -12.82 -7.68
CA PRO A 66 -6.10 -13.21 -8.88
C PRO A 66 -5.34 -14.21 -9.76
N GLY A 67 -4.01 -14.13 -9.81
CA GLY A 67 -3.17 -15.11 -10.51
C GLY A 67 -3.26 -16.51 -9.91
N VAL A 68 -3.25 -16.63 -8.58
CA VAL A 68 -3.50 -17.89 -7.86
C VAL A 68 -4.89 -18.40 -8.19
N ALA A 69 -5.92 -17.54 -8.10
CA ALA A 69 -7.28 -17.92 -8.43
C ALA A 69 -7.43 -18.41 -9.88
N TYR A 70 -6.71 -17.78 -10.82
CA TYR A 70 -6.72 -18.14 -12.23
C TYR A 70 -6.08 -19.51 -12.49
N LEU A 71 -4.99 -19.84 -11.78
CA LEU A 71 -4.22 -21.07 -12.01
C LEU A 71 -4.72 -22.27 -11.22
N SER A 72 -5.14 -22.08 -9.98
CA SER A 72 -5.48 -23.17 -9.05
C SER A 72 -6.93 -23.14 -8.57
N GLY A 73 -7.70 -22.12 -8.98
CA GLY A 73 -9.11 -21.99 -8.68
C GLY A 73 -9.39 -21.19 -7.40
N VAL A 74 -10.67 -20.91 -7.17
CA VAL A 74 -11.15 -19.97 -6.14
C VAL A 74 -10.90 -20.50 -4.72
N ALA A 75 -10.88 -21.81 -4.53
CA ALA A 75 -10.66 -22.43 -3.22
C ALA A 75 -9.26 -22.09 -2.66
N ASP A 76 -8.22 -22.22 -3.47
CA ASP A 76 -6.84 -21.93 -3.06
C ASP A 76 -6.61 -20.43 -2.85
N ALA A 77 -7.18 -19.59 -3.70
CA ALA A 77 -7.13 -18.14 -3.50
C ALA A 77 -7.86 -17.72 -2.22
N GLY A 78 -9.00 -18.34 -1.92
CA GLY A 78 -9.74 -18.13 -0.67
C GLY A 78 -8.94 -18.56 0.54
N TRP A 79 -8.27 -19.71 0.49
CA TRP A 79 -7.45 -20.19 1.59
C TRP A 79 -6.19 -19.34 1.80
N THR A 80 -5.60 -18.85 0.70
CA THR A 80 -4.52 -17.87 0.75
C THR A 80 -4.96 -16.56 1.42
N ALA A 81 -6.14 -16.04 1.07
CA ALA A 81 -6.68 -14.82 1.68
C ALA A 81 -6.91 -14.97 3.20
N ILE A 82 -7.48 -16.12 3.62
CA ILE A 82 -7.73 -16.42 5.03
C ILE A 82 -6.40 -16.58 5.79
N GLY A 83 -5.45 -17.32 5.21
CA GLY A 83 -4.12 -17.49 5.80
C GLY A 83 -3.37 -16.16 5.96
N LEU A 84 -3.45 -15.28 4.96
CA LEU A 84 -2.87 -13.93 5.04
C LEU A 84 -3.53 -13.12 6.15
N GLY A 85 -4.86 -13.09 6.25
CA GLY A 85 -5.56 -12.34 7.29
C GLY A 85 -5.26 -12.84 8.72
N ILE A 86 -5.18 -14.16 8.91
CA ILE A 86 -4.80 -14.73 10.21
C ILE A 86 -3.31 -14.43 10.50
N GLY A 87 -2.44 -14.58 9.50
CA GLY A 87 -1.01 -14.32 9.62
C GLY A 87 -0.70 -12.87 9.99
N THR A 88 -1.34 -11.90 9.34
CA THR A 88 -1.18 -10.47 9.65
C THR A 88 -1.70 -10.16 11.05
N TYR A 89 -2.87 -10.70 11.43
CA TYR A 89 -3.40 -10.52 12.78
C TYR A 89 -2.47 -11.07 13.86
N VAL A 90 -1.94 -12.29 13.67
CA VAL A 90 -0.99 -12.90 14.61
C VAL A 90 0.32 -12.11 14.67
N ASN A 91 0.80 -11.60 13.53
CA ASN A 91 1.98 -10.74 13.49
C ASN A 91 1.80 -9.49 14.36
N TRP A 92 0.68 -8.79 14.21
CA TRP A 92 0.31 -7.62 15.01
C TRP A 92 0.09 -7.92 16.50
N LEU A 93 -0.28 -9.16 16.85
CA LEU A 93 -0.49 -9.55 18.24
C LEU A 93 0.84 -9.86 18.96
N ILE A 94 1.81 -10.41 18.23
CA ILE A 94 3.07 -10.91 18.80
C ILE A 94 4.19 -9.86 18.73
N VAL A 95 4.24 -9.06 17.66
CA VAL A 95 5.30 -8.07 17.37
C VAL A 95 4.83 -6.66 17.70
#